data_AF-A0A8H8C931-F1
#
_entry.id   AF-A0A8H8C931-F1
#
_cell.length_a   1.000
_cell.length_b   1.000
_cell.length_c   1.000
_cell.angle_alpha   90.00
_cell.angle_beta   90.00
_cell.angle_gamma   90.00
#
_symmetry.space_group_name_H-M   'P 1'
#
loop_
_entity.id
_entity.type
_entity.pdbx_description
1 polymer ?
#
loop_
_entity_poly.entity_id
_entity_poly.type
_entity_poly.pdbx_seq_one_letter_code
_entity_poly.pdbx_strand_id
1 'polypeptide(L)'
;MDAPMLSIPVELLTHIFEACDDFSKVIALASVCKHTHEAWVTNPGTIIWRVAGTQILSFDDALMAVRATAIVSKAYQAGTIPPVAEINSLSGKFKLPDLAELKEVLNMQYLVRCIEWMYLNSEESHWGEMEDNLFLHMKYSHYPAAQRRFPECLSEDIPGTKNATIDSFRDCFYRAMYRLLLAGAVLARVYLAPLFQAREEGGKDAFLARVGFDFYSKYWELSEQIPDSEIGPPRPEDIAYIQQFPVYNYDVTDWSEIGEWRNREYETCFGLLASWIVNDGRKRQQNQPQDPEHGDPYWVQNPADVGAVRELMLLSVAYDHFHSKFSNITWTRRGGASTYLKKSGNRTVSIIRFGIFQLEQVTMPPEFEDLRKGYLYTDYHPVLEGTPGEAIPYQFDVHSNTAGLLDRMKRSRFNWNRENPGPPAMLELWHFALRHYLNLGFKSGMFWMPRRPSYYQCTWWKEVGRGEIFINPDWAPVQRHIAGVISWDREA
;
A
#
# COMPACT_ATOMS: atom_id res chain seq x y z
N MET A 1 -2.69 55.84 11.24
CA MET A 1 -3.10 55.06 12.43
C MET A 1 -2.51 53.69 12.23
N ASP A 2 -1.31 53.47 12.76
CA ASP A 2 -0.65 52.17 12.64
C ASP A 2 -1.12 51.34 13.83
N ALA A 3 -2.14 50.51 13.64
CA ALA A 3 -2.47 49.50 14.63
C ALA A 3 -1.31 48.49 14.63
N PRO A 4 -0.50 48.43 15.71
CA PRO A 4 0.65 47.54 15.72
C PRO A 4 0.17 46.10 15.61
N MET A 5 0.88 45.26 14.88
CA MET A 5 0.56 43.83 14.74
C MET A 5 0.42 43.12 16.11
N LEU A 6 1.04 43.69 17.15
CA LEU A 6 0.95 43.29 18.56
C LEU A 6 -0.44 43.49 19.19
N SER A 7 -1.34 44.23 18.54
CA SER A 7 -2.71 44.49 19.00
C SER A 7 -3.77 43.62 18.31
N ILE A 8 -3.36 42.80 17.34
CA ILE A 8 -4.28 41.90 16.62
C ILE A 8 -4.66 40.73 17.55
N PRO A 9 -5.95 40.45 17.76
CA PRO A 9 -6.40 39.25 18.49
C PRO A 9 -5.85 37.95 17.90
N VAL A 10 -5.62 36.95 18.75
CA VAL A 10 -5.02 35.65 18.34
C VAL A 10 -5.88 34.91 17.32
N GLU A 11 -7.20 35.10 17.37
CA GLU A 11 -8.17 34.54 16.45
C GLU A 11 -7.98 35.11 15.04
N LEU A 12 -7.76 36.43 14.92
CA LEU A 12 -7.48 37.07 13.63
C LEU A 12 -6.11 36.67 13.10
N LEU A 13 -5.09 36.54 13.98
CA LEU A 13 -3.79 36.02 13.58
C LEU A 13 -3.89 34.59 13.06
N THR A 14 -4.68 33.73 13.70
CA THR A 14 -4.92 32.35 13.26
C THR A 14 -5.52 32.33 11.86
N HIS A 15 -6.52 33.17 11.58
CA HIS A 15 -7.06 33.28 10.22
C HIS A 15 -6.06 33.81 9.18
N ILE A 16 -5.17 34.73 9.57
CA ILE A 16 -4.07 35.17 8.69
C ILE A 16 -3.11 34.02 8.40
N PHE A 17 -2.79 33.19 9.40
CA PHE A 17 -1.99 31.98 9.20
C PHE A 17 -2.68 30.97 8.28
N GLU A 18 -3.98 30.72 8.47
CA GLU A 18 -4.78 29.81 7.64
C GLU A 18 -4.88 30.27 6.18
N ALA A 19 -4.79 31.57 5.93
CA ALA A 19 -4.79 32.17 4.60
C ALA A 19 -3.40 32.16 3.93
N CYS A 20 -2.36 31.65 4.59
CA CYS A 20 -1.05 31.51 3.97
C CYS A 20 -1.07 30.43 2.89
N ASP A 21 -0.53 30.74 1.71
CA ASP A 21 -0.50 29.78 0.60
C ASP A 21 0.38 28.56 0.88
N ASP A 22 1.42 28.72 1.70
CA ASP A 22 2.43 27.69 1.98
C ASP A 22 3.03 27.78 3.39
N PHE A 23 3.72 26.71 3.79
CA PHE A 23 4.38 26.66 5.10
C PHE A 23 5.57 27.62 5.22
N SER A 24 6.22 28.03 4.12
CA SER A 24 7.28 29.04 4.16
C SER A 24 6.73 30.41 4.59
N LYS A 25 5.53 30.78 4.12
CA LYS A 25 4.81 31.98 4.55
C LYS A 25 4.34 31.90 5.99
N VAL A 26 3.86 30.72 6.43
CA VAL A 26 3.54 30.47 7.85
C VAL A 26 4.78 30.69 8.71
N ILE A 27 5.93 30.11 8.35
CA ILE A 27 7.17 30.26 9.11
C ILE A 27 7.65 31.72 9.10
N ALA A 28 7.59 32.40 7.95
CA ALA A 28 7.96 33.80 7.84
C ALA A 28 7.09 34.68 8.76
N LEU A 29 5.78 34.47 8.76
CA LEU A 29 4.83 35.18 9.62
C LEU A 29 5.05 34.89 11.11
N ALA A 30 5.26 33.63 11.46
CA ALA A 30 5.59 33.21 12.82
C ALA A 30 6.95 33.76 13.30
N SER A 31 7.82 34.18 12.38
CA SER A 31 9.13 34.76 12.70
C SER A 31 9.12 36.28 12.85
N VAL A 32 8.00 36.95 12.56
CA VAL A 32 7.91 38.43 12.62
C VAL A 32 8.06 38.96 14.04
N CYS A 33 7.33 38.38 15.01
CA CYS A 33 7.43 38.81 16.42
C CYS A 33 6.97 37.71 17.37
N LYS A 34 7.16 37.93 18.69
CA LYS A 34 6.77 36.97 19.73
C LYS A 34 5.26 36.65 19.70
N HIS A 35 4.43 37.65 19.42
CA HIS A 35 2.97 37.49 19.38
C HIS A 35 2.50 36.56 18.25
N THR A 36 3.08 36.69 17.05
CA THR A 36 2.76 35.78 15.94
C THR A 36 3.34 34.38 16.16
N HIS A 37 4.52 34.28 16.77
CA HIS A 37 5.08 33.00 17.18
C HIS A 37 4.20 32.27 18.21
N GLU A 38 3.75 32.97 19.24
CA GLU A 38 2.86 32.41 20.27
C GLU A 38 1.52 31.95 19.69
N ALA A 39 0.96 32.71 18.74
CA ALA A 39 -0.26 32.33 18.01
C ALA A 39 -0.09 31.02 17.22
N TRP A 40 1.03 30.87 16.50
CA TRP A 40 1.38 29.65 15.78
C TRP A 40 1.52 28.44 16.70
N VAL A 41 2.29 28.58 17.79
CA VAL A 41 2.58 27.47 18.72
C VAL A 41 1.34 27.07 19.54
N THR A 42 0.40 28.00 19.76
CA THR A 42 -0.84 27.73 20.51
C THR A 42 -1.94 27.12 19.64
N ASN A 43 -1.95 27.40 18.33
CA ASN A 43 -2.98 26.91 17.41
C ASN A 43 -2.43 26.13 16.20
N PRO A 44 -1.42 25.24 16.38
CA PRO A 44 -0.75 24.62 15.24
C PRO A 44 -1.72 23.75 14.45
N GLY A 45 -2.59 22.99 15.11
CA GLY A 45 -3.44 22.02 14.42
C GLY A 45 -4.43 22.61 13.42
N THR A 46 -5.06 23.74 13.75
CA THR A 46 -5.99 24.39 12.82
C THR A 46 -5.24 25.01 11.64
N ILE A 47 -4.11 25.67 11.90
CA ILE A 47 -3.27 26.28 10.87
C ILE A 47 -2.71 25.21 9.93
N ILE A 48 -2.12 24.13 10.49
CA ILE A 48 -1.59 23.00 9.72
C ILE A 48 -2.70 22.37 8.88
N TRP A 49 -3.87 22.09 9.47
CA TRP A 49 -4.97 21.46 8.75
C TRP A 49 -5.41 22.27 7.53
N ARG A 50 -5.50 23.60 7.67
CA ARG A 50 -5.86 24.50 6.56
C ARG A 50 -4.77 24.58 5.50
N VAL A 51 -3.54 24.88 5.89
CA VAL A 51 -2.43 25.11 4.94
C VAL A 51 -1.97 23.80 4.29
N ALA A 52 -1.86 22.70 5.03
CA ALA A 52 -1.53 21.41 4.45
C ALA A 52 -2.63 20.88 3.52
N GLY A 53 -3.91 21.14 3.85
CA GLY A 53 -5.03 20.71 3.02
C GLY A 53 -5.05 21.34 1.63
N THR A 54 -4.40 22.49 1.43
CA THR A 54 -4.24 23.13 0.11
C THR A 54 -2.91 22.79 -0.56
N GLN A 55 -1.86 22.53 0.22
CA GLN A 55 -0.49 22.31 -0.26
C GLN A 55 -0.15 20.85 -0.55
N ILE A 56 -0.73 19.92 0.20
CA ILE A 56 -0.39 18.50 0.18
C ILE A 56 -1.57 17.75 -0.42
N LEU A 57 -1.38 17.21 -1.61
CA LEU A 57 -2.35 16.35 -2.26
C LEU A 57 -2.75 15.22 -1.31
N SER A 58 -4.07 15.00 -1.16
CA SER A 58 -4.62 13.96 -0.28
C SER A 58 -4.03 13.98 1.14
N PHE A 59 -3.85 15.18 1.71
CA PHE A 59 -3.26 15.39 3.04
C PHE A 59 -3.86 14.50 4.14
N ASP A 60 -5.19 14.36 4.18
CA ASP A 60 -5.87 13.54 5.20
C ASP A 60 -5.49 12.06 5.08
N ASP A 61 -5.39 11.51 3.86
CA ASP A 61 -4.96 10.12 3.64
C ASP A 61 -3.49 9.93 4.08
N ALA A 62 -2.61 10.90 3.81
CA ALA A 62 -1.21 10.87 4.26
C ALA A 62 -1.10 10.93 5.81
N LEU A 63 -1.89 11.81 6.44
CA LEU A 63 -1.95 11.92 7.90
C LEU A 63 -2.48 10.63 8.55
N MET A 64 -3.51 10.02 7.95
CA MET A 64 -4.05 8.74 8.41
C MET A 64 -2.99 7.63 8.32
N ALA A 65 -2.23 7.56 7.22
CA ALA A 65 -1.15 6.60 7.07
C ALA A 65 -0.05 6.80 8.12
N VAL A 66 0.41 8.05 8.34
CA VAL A 66 1.39 8.40 9.39
C VAL A 66 0.92 7.92 10.77
N ARG A 67 -0.34 8.21 11.14
CA ARG A 67 -0.90 7.82 12.43
C ARG A 67 -1.03 6.31 12.58
N ALA A 68 -1.48 5.61 11.53
CA ALA A 68 -1.54 4.16 11.54
C ALA A 68 -0.15 3.53 11.69
N THR A 69 0.86 4.04 10.96
CA THR A 69 2.25 3.58 11.10
C THR A 69 2.79 3.81 12.51
N ALA A 70 2.47 4.95 13.14
CA ALA A 70 2.88 5.21 14.52
C ALA A 70 2.25 4.23 15.53
N ILE A 71 1.00 3.82 15.32
CA ILE A 71 0.33 2.78 16.13
C ILE A 71 1.07 1.45 16.01
N VAL A 72 1.37 1.01 14.79
CA VAL A 72 2.12 -0.23 14.53
C VAL A 72 3.53 -0.15 15.13
N SER A 73 4.23 0.97 14.93
CA SER A 73 5.57 1.20 15.47
C SER A 73 5.61 1.03 16.98
N LYS A 74 4.63 1.59 17.70
CA LYS A 74 4.55 1.48 19.16
C LYS A 74 4.29 0.04 19.61
N ALA A 75 3.40 -0.68 18.92
CA ALA A 75 3.12 -2.08 19.23
C ALA A 75 4.34 -2.98 18.99
N TYR A 76 5.03 -2.78 17.86
CA TYR A 76 6.24 -3.54 17.56
C TYR A 76 7.36 -3.24 18.55
N GLN A 77 7.63 -1.98 18.90
CA GLN A 77 8.60 -1.67 19.96
C GLN A 77 8.26 -2.40 21.28
N ALA A 78 6.98 -2.56 21.61
CA ALA A 78 6.54 -3.31 22.79
C ALA A 78 6.58 -4.84 22.62
N GLY A 79 6.91 -5.35 21.42
CA GLY A 79 6.90 -6.78 21.11
C GLY A 79 5.49 -7.37 20.98
N THR A 80 4.46 -6.53 20.82
CA THR A 80 3.04 -6.93 20.84
C THR A 80 2.36 -6.78 19.49
N ILE A 81 1.25 -7.50 19.33
CA ILE A 81 0.40 -7.37 18.15
C ILE A 81 -0.24 -5.96 18.10
N PRO A 82 -0.27 -5.29 16.94
CA PRO A 82 -0.95 -4.01 16.81
C PRO A 82 -2.44 -4.09 17.21
N PRO A 83 -2.98 -3.06 17.88
CA PRO A 83 -4.40 -2.98 18.15
C PRO A 83 -5.19 -2.79 16.84
N VAL A 84 -6.49 -3.07 16.88
CA VAL A 84 -7.39 -2.74 15.77
C VAL A 84 -7.43 -1.21 15.61
N ALA A 85 -7.17 -0.72 14.41
CA ALA A 85 -7.18 0.72 14.13
C ALA A 85 -8.60 1.19 13.81
N GLU A 86 -9.12 2.13 14.62
CA GLU A 86 -10.37 2.84 14.33
C GLU A 86 -10.13 3.87 13.21
N ILE A 87 -10.32 3.47 11.95
CA ILE A 87 -9.87 4.21 10.77
C ILE A 87 -10.35 5.67 10.75
N ASN A 88 -11.60 5.93 11.10
CA ASN A 88 -12.14 7.30 11.12
C ASN A 88 -11.47 8.20 12.17
N SER A 89 -10.97 7.63 13.27
CA SER A 89 -10.26 8.39 14.32
C SER A 89 -8.87 8.87 13.87
N LEU A 90 -8.31 8.27 12.82
CA LEU A 90 -7.02 8.65 12.26
C LEU A 90 -7.10 9.95 11.45
N SER A 91 -8.28 10.34 10.97
CA SER A 91 -8.46 11.54 10.14
C SER A 91 -8.19 12.82 10.93
N GLY A 92 -7.65 13.83 10.23
CA GLY A 92 -7.50 15.18 10.78
C GLY A 92 -8.83 15.85 11.12
N LYS A 93 -9.94 15.34 10.60
CA LYS A 93 -11.31 15.77 10.95
C LYS A 93 -11.71 15.38 12.38
N PHE A 94 -11.09 14.33 12.95
CA PHE A 94 -11.37 13.86 14.30
C PHE A 94 -10.35 14.42 15.31
N LYS A 95 -9.06 14.35 14.97
CA LYS A 95 -7.97 14.93 15.76
C LYS A 95 -7.11 15.79 14.84
N LEU A 96 -7.03 17.10 15.09
CA LEU A 96 -6.18 17.99 14.31
C LEU A 96 -4.69 17.58 14.40
N PRO A 97 -3.90 17.79 13.33
CA PRO A 97 -2.51 17.39 13.30
C PRO A 97 -1.63 18.21 14.24
N ASP A 98 -0.56 17.62 14.78
CA ASP A 98 0.49 18.37 15.48
C ASP A 98 1.74 18.58 14.59
N LEU A 99 2.75 19.28 15.13
CA LEU A 99 3.99 19.58 14.40
C LEU A 99 4.82 18.34 14.08
N ALA A 100 4.78 17.32 14.94
CA ALA A 100 5.50 16.07 14.72
C ALA A 100 4.81 15.28 13.60
N GLU A 101 3.48 15.21 13.62
CA GLU A 101 2.67 14.61 12.56
C GLU A 101 2.89 15.33 11.22
N LEU A 102 2.96 16.67 11.19
CA LEU A 102 3.28 17.42 9.97
C LEU A 102 4.64 17.05 9.38
N LYS A 103 5.68 16.93 10.23
CA LYS A 103 7.02 16.53 9.77
C LYS A 103 6.99 15.16 9.09
N GLU A 104 6.31 14.20 9.68
CA GLU A 104 6.19 12.86 9.11
C GLU A 104 5.35 12.86 7.82
N VAL A 105 4.29 13.66 7.75
CA VAL A 105 3.51 13.82 6.52
C VAL A 105 4.35 14.45 5.39
N LEU A 106 5.19 15.45 5.69
CA LEU A 106 6.10 16.03 4.69
C LEU A 106 7.14 15.02 4.18
N ASN A 107 7.64 14.15 5.06
CA ASN A 107 8.53 13.06 4.68
C ASN A 107 7.80 12.01 3.81
N MET A 108 6.55 11.68 4.15
CA MET A 108 5.72 10.76 3.36
C MET A 108 5.32 11.34 2.01
N GLN A 109 5.03 12.64 1.94
CA GLN A 109 4.81 13.34 0.67
C GLN A 109 6.07 13.29 -0.21
N TYR A 110 7.25 13.49 0.40
CA TYR A 110 8.51 13.38 -0.34
C TYR A 110 8.74 11.96 -0.86
N LEU A 111 8.37 10.92 -0.09
CA LEU A 111 8.39 9.52 -0.55
C LEU A 111 7.51 9.33 -1.79
N VAL A 112 6.26 9.78 -1.75
CA VAL A 112 5.35 9.61 -2.89
C VAL A 112 5.83 10.38 -4.11
N ARG A 113 6.46 11.55 -3.93
CA ARG A 113 7.14 12.27 -5.03
C ARG A 113 8.30 11.49 -5.63
N CYS A 114 9.12 10.82 -4.81
CA CYS A 114 10.17 9.93 -5.31
C CYS A 114 9.57 8.81 -6.17
N ILE A 115 8.48 8.19 -5.70
CA ILE A 115 7.80 7.09 -6.40
C ILE A 115 7.16 7.58 -7.70
N GLU A 116 6.49 8.74 -7.70
CA GLU A 116 5.97 9.41 -8.90
C GLU A 116 7.11 9.66 -9.90
N TRP A 117 8.22 10.23 -9.43
CA TRP A 117 9.36 10.50 -10.28
C TRP A 117 9.91 9.22 -10.92
N MET A 118 10.07 8.15 -10.14
CA MET A 118 10.51 6.84 -10.64
C MET A 118 9.51 6.24 -11.63
N TYR A 119 8.20 6.42 -11.38
CA TYR A 119 7.14 5.97 -12.27
C TYR A 119 7.23 6.63 -13.66
N LEU A 120 7.51 7.95 -13.69
CA LEU A 120 7.57 8.77 -14.92
C LEU A 120 8.96 8.81 -15.59
N ASN A 121 10.04 8.53 -14.86
CA ASN A 121 11.41 8.84 -15.32
C ASN A 121 12.46 7.74 -15.18
N SER A 122 12.17 6.62 -14.50
CA SER A 122 13.14 5.54 -14.34
C SER A 122 13.61 5.00 -15.69
N GLU A 123 14.94 4.92 -15.87
CA GLU A 123 15.57 4.23 -17.01
C GLU A 123 15.76 2.74 -16.73
N GLU A 124 15.77 2.34 -15.45
CA GLU A 124 15.72 0.93 -15.11
C GLU A 124 14.41 0.36 -15.62
N SER A 125 14.52 -0.68 -16.44
CA SER A 125 13.41 -1.59 -16.69
C SER A 125 12.90 -1.99 -15.31
N HIS A 126 11.63 -1.78 -14.98
CA HIS A 126 11.08 -2.27 -13.72
C HIS A 126 11.52 -3.72 -13.56
N TRP A 127 12.41 -3.99 -12.59
CA TRP A 127 12.98 -5.32 -12.40
C TRP A 127 11.96 -6.24 -11.73
N GLY A 128 10.69 -6.19 -12.14
CA GLY A 128 9.67 -7.15 -11.73
C GLY A 128 9.85 -8.55 -12.32
N GLU A 129 11.08 -8.87 -12.72
CA GLU A 129 11.58 -10.23 -12.79
C GLU A 129 11.73 -10.87 -11.39
N MET A 130 11.60 -10.09 -10.29
CA MET A 130 11.75 -10.58 -8.91
C MET A 130 10.43 -10.73 -8.14
N GLU A 131 10.54 -11.42 -7.02
CA GLU A 131 9.50 -12.19 -6.32
C GLU A 131 8.38 -11.33 -5.71
N ASP A 132 8.59 -10.04 -5.46
CA ASP A 132 7.73 -9.22 -4.59
C ASP A 132 6.53 -8.51 -5.24
N ASN A 133 6.22 -8.78 -6.51
CA ASN A 133 5.03 -8.19 -7.15
C ASN A 133 3.81 -9.11 -7.01
N LEU A 134 2.61 -8.55 -7.20
CA LEU A 134 1.35 -9.32 -7.31
C LEU A 134 1.49 -10.53 -8.24
N PHE A 135 2.30 -10.35 -9.27
CA PHE A 135 2.44 -11.26 -10.36
C PHE A 135 3.91 -11.63 -10.53
N LEU A 136 4.37 -12.60 -9.73
CA LEU A 136 5.67 -13.25 -9.87
C LEU A 136 5.96 -13.52 -11.35
N HIS A 137 7.11 -13.04 -11.84
CA HIS A 137 7.60 -13.19 -13.22
C HIS A 137 6.86 -12.39 -14.31
N MET A 138 5.98 -11.45 -13.96
CA MET A 138 5.53 -10.46 -14.94
C MET A 138 6.66 -9.50 -15.29
N LYS A 139 7.22 -9.67 -16.49
CA LYS A 139 8.21 -8.73 -17.04
C LYS A 139 7.51 -7.43 -17.47
N TYR A 140 7.58 -6.44 -16.59
CA TYR A 140 7.19 -5.04 -16.82
C TYR A 140 8.05 -4.31 -17.88
N SER A 141 9.14 -4.93 -18.32
CA SER A 141 10.28 -4.32 -19.03
C SER A 141 9.98 -3.81 -20.44
N HIS A 142 8.72 -3.75 -20.86
CA HIS A 142 8.35 -3.35 -22.23
C HIS A 142 7.44 -2.13 -22.34
N TYR A 143 6.96 -1.54 -21.24
CA TYR A 143 6.28 -0.24 -21.31
C TYR A 143 7.27 0.86 -20.88
N PRO A 144 7.85 1.63 -21.83
CA PRO A 144 8.86 2.65 -21.54
C PRO A 144 8.30 3.75 -20.63
N ALA A 145 9.10 4.24 -19.69
CA ALA A 145 8.71 5.36 -18.83
C ALA A 145 8.31 6.61 -19.66
N ALA A 146 8.93 6.82 -20.82
CA ALA A 146 8.59 7.90 -21.74
C ALA A 146 7.12 7.88 -22.19
N GLN A 147 6.51 6.70 -22.33
CA GLN A 147 5.09 6.54 -22.69
C GLN A 147 4.13 6.75 -21.51
N ARG A 148 4.65 6.89 -20.28
CA ARG A 148 3.85 7.23 -19.09
C ARG A 148 3.85 8.72 -18.77
N ARG A 149 4.73 9.50 -19.41
CA ARG A 149 4.87 10.93 -19.14
C ARG A 149 3.67 11.69 -19.65
N PHE A 150 3.29 12.73 -18.92
CA PHE A 150 2.27 13.67 -19.38
C PHE A 150 2.94 14.77 -20.21
N PRO A 151 2.35 15.14 -21.37
CA PRO A 151 1.10 14.63 -21.94
C PRO A 151 1.28 13.44 -22.90
N GLU A 152 2.49 12.89 -23.06
CA GLU A 152 2.79 11.84 -24.05
C GLU A 152 1.88 10.61 -23.92
N CYS A 153 1.52 10.20 -22.70
CA CYS A 153 0.59 9.11 -22.43
C CYS A 153 -0.81 9.33 -23.03
N LEU A 154 -1.22 10.59 -23.24
CA LEU A 154 -2.52 10.93 -23.84
C LEU A 154 -2.55 10.70 -25.36
N SER A 155 -1.39 10.54 -26.00
CA SER A 155 -1.30 10.29 -27.45
C SER A 155 -1.68 8.86 -27.86
N GLU A 156 -1.88 7.96 -26.90
CA GLU A 156 -2.24 6.56 -27.14
C GLU A 156 -3.76 6.33 -27.25
N ASP A 157 -4.55 7.40 -27.36
CA ASP A 157 -6.02 7.36 -27.45
C ASP A 157 -6.68 6.51 -26.34
N ILE A 158 -6.09 6.53 -25.13
CA ILE A 158 -6.61 5.80 -23.97
C ILE A 158 -8.04 6.30 -23.69
N PRO A 159 -9.06 5.43 -23.65
CA PRO A 159 -10.42 5.89 -23.45
C PRO A 159 -10.54 6.70 -22.17
N GLY A 160 -11.25 7.83 -22.25
CA GLY A 160 -11.51 8.74 -21.12
C GLY A 160 -10.36 9.57 -20.59
N THR A 161 -9.26 9.60 -21.32
CA THR A 161 -8.13 10.48 -21.00
C THR A 161 -8.18 11.83 -21.73
N LYS A 162 -9.19 12.06 -22.58
CA LYS A 162 -9.35 13.29 -23.39
C LYS A 162 -9.31 14.59 -22.57
N ASN A 163 -9.80 14.53 -21.33
CA ASN A 163 -9.84 15.67 -20.39
C ASN A 163 -8.89 15.47 -19.19
N ALA A 164 -8.06 14.43 -19.19
CA ALA A 164 -7.17 14.14 -18.07
C ALA A 164 -6.04 15.17 -17.99
N THR A 165 -5.71 15.59 -16.77
CA THR A 165 -4.60 16.51 -16.50
C THR A 165 -3.55 15.82 -15.63
N ILE A 166 -2.36 16.41 -15.56
CA ILE A 166 -1.34 15.94 -14.61
C ILE A 166 -1.86 16.02 -13.16
N ASP A 167 -2.70 17.01 -12.85
CA ASP A 167 -3.26 17.19 -11.51
C ASP A 167 -4.30 16.12 -11.17
N SER A 168 -5.16 15.73 -12.13
CA SER A 168 -6.10 14.62 -11.92
C SER A 168 -5.37 13.29 -11.75
N PHE A 169 -4.28 13.08 -12.51
CA PHE A 169 -3.40 11.94 -12.31
C PHE A 169 -2.77 11.94 -10.92
N ARG A 170 -2.19 13.07 -10.50
CA ARG A 170 -1.52 13.18 -9.20
C ARG A 170 -2.49 12.99 -8.05
N ASP A 171 -3.71 13.52 -8.14
CA ASP A 171 -4.75 13.29 -7.13
C ASP A 171 -5.01 11.79 -6.93
N CYS A 172 -5.24 11.05 -8.04
CA CYS A 172 -5.44 9.60 -8.01
C CYS A 172 -4.20 8.85 -7.50
N PHE A 173 -3.02 9.18 -8.04
CA PHE A 173 -1.76 8.51 -7.71
C PHE A 173 -1.39 8.68 -6.24
N TYR A 174 -1.41 9.91 -5.73
CA TYR A 174 -1.03 10.21 -4.35
C TYR A 174 -2.00 9.59 -3.37
N ARG A 175 -3.31 9.71 -3.64
CA ARG A 175 -4.34 9.06 -2.83
C ARG A 175 -4.13 7.56 -2.76
N ALA A 176 -3.89 6.90 -3.90
CA ALA A 176 -3.67 5.46 -3.94
C ALA A 176 -2.43 5.05 -3.15
N MET A 177 -1.32 5.79 -3.28
CA MET A 177 -0.08 5.50 -2.54
C MET A 177 -0.25 5.66 -1.03
N TYR A 178 -0.87 6.75 -0.56
CA TYR A 178 -1.12 6.92 0.87
C TYR A 178 -2.10 5.88 1.42
N ARG A 179 -3.14 5.53 0.68
CA ARG A 179 -4.10 4.50 1.09
C ARG A 179 -3.47 3.11 1.11
N LEU A 180 -2.51 2.83 0.22
CA LEU A 180 -1.76 1.60 0.24
C LEU A 180 -0.87 1.51 1.49
N LEU A 181 -0.19 2.60 1.86
CA LEU A 181 0.58 2.70 3.10
C LEU A 181 -0.32 2.56 4.34
N LEU A 182 -1.49 3.20 4.32
CA LEU A 182 -2.52 3.06 5.36
C LEU A 182 -2.99 1.60 5.48
N ALA A 183 -3.30 0.94 4.36
CA ALA A 183 -3.71 -0.46 4.33
C ALA A 183 -2.64 -1.37 4.93
N GLY A 184 -1.36 -1.11 4.62
CA GLY A 184 -0.23 -1.81 5.21
C GLY A 184 -0.23 -1.72 6.74
N ALA A 185 -0.40 -0.52 7.28
CA ALA A 185 -0.41 -0.33 8.73
C ALA A 185 -1.68 -0.89 9.40
N VAL A 186 -2.87 -0.64 8.84
CA VAL A 186 -4.15 -1.08 9.41
C VAL A 186 -4.28 -2.60 9.42
N LEU A 187 -3.79 -3.28 8.38
CA LEU A 187 -3.92 -4.73 8.23
C LEU A 187 -2.74 -5.52 8.83
N ALA A 188 -1.73 -4.85 9.36
CA ALA A 188 -0.57 -5.48 10.00
C ALA A 188 -0.97 -6.48 11.10
N ARG A 189 -1.98 -6.14 11.92
CA ARG A 189 -2.53 -7.05 12.94
C ARG A 189 -2.97 -8.38 12.34
N VAL A 190 -3.75 -8.32 11.26
CA VAL A 190 -4.41 -9.48 10.68
C VAL A 190 -3.37 -10.40 10.03
N TYR A 191 -2.46 -9.84 9.24
CA TYR A 191 -1.46 -10.63 8.52
C TYR A 191 -0.34 -11.17 9.42
N LEU A 192 0.00 -10.50 10.52
CA LEU A 192 0.98 -11.00 11.48
C LEU A 192 0.37 -11.78 12.65
N ALA A 193 -0.94 -11.97 12.71
CA ALA A 193 -1.57 -12.77 13.76
C ALA A 193 -0.95 -14.18 13.94
N PRO A 194 -0.59 -14.93 12.86
CA PRO A 194 0.09 -16.22 13.01
C PRO A 194 1.41 -16.13 13.76
N LEU A 195 2.20 -15.08 13.52
CA LEU A 195 3.46 -14.87 14.24
C LEU A 195 3.23 -14.72 15.74
N PHE A 196 2.32 -13.83 16.13
CA PHE A 196 2.07 -13.53 17.54
C PHE A 196 1.42 -14.70 18.27
N GLN A 197 0.49 -15.40 17.64
CA GLN A 197 -0.11 -16.60 18.22
C GLN A 197 0.93 -17.72 18.37
N ALA A 198 1.84 -17.92 17.41
CA ALA A 198 2.89 -18.92 17.52
C ALA A 198 3.86 -18.64 18.69
N ARG A 199 4.08 -17.36 19.04
CA ARG A 199 4.87 -16.97 20.23
C ARG A 199 4.13 -17.31 21.52
N GLU A 200 2.84 -17.00 21.61
CA GLU A 200 2.02 -17.26 22.80
C GLU A 200 1.85 -18.76 23.10
N GLU A 201 1.75 -19.59 22.06
CA GLU A 201 1.66 -21.05 22.16
C GLU A 201 2.97 -21.74 22.55
N GLY A 202 4.01 -20.99 22.94
CA GLY A 202 5.29 -21.54 23.41
C GLY A 202 6.35 -21.71 22.34
N GLY A 203 6.29 -20.91 21.26
CA GLY A 203 7.31 -20.89 20.20
C GLY A 203 7.31 -22.17 19.40
N LYS A 204 6.54 -22.23 18.32
CA LYS A 204 6.76 -23.24 17.27
C LYS A 204 8.05 -22.89 16.54
N ASP A 205 9.20 -23.05 17.18
CA ASP A 205 10.50 -22.60 16.66
C ASP A 205 10.77 -23.20 15.28
N ALA A 206 10.36 -24.46 15.08
CA ALA A 206 10.37 -25.14 13.80
C ALA A 206 9.50 -24.46 12.72
N PHE A 207 8.29 -24.00 13.07
CA PHE A 207 7.43 -23.23 12.16
C PHE A 207 8.10 -21.90 11.82
N LEU A 208 8.48 -21.12 12.83
CA LEU A 208 9.13 -19.81 12.66
C LEU A 208 10.45 -19.92 11.88
N ALA A 209 11.19 -21.02 12.01
CA ALA A 209 12.39 -21.29 11.23
C ALA A 209 12.10 -21.51 9.73
N ARG A 210 10.98 -22.16 9.40
CA ARG A 210 10.59 -22.45 8.00
C ARG A 210 9.85 -21.32 7.31
N VAL A 211 9.19 -20.47 8.11
CA VAL A 211 8.31 -19.39 7.62
C VAL A 211 8.86 -17.99 7.90
N GLY A 212 9.96 -17.90 8.65
CA GLY A 212 10.73 -16.70 8.87
C GLY A 212 11.70 -16.43 7.73
N PHE A 213 12.53 -15.40 7.90
CA PHE A 213 13.37 -14.90 6.83
C PHE A 213 14.74 -15.63 6.78
N ASP A 214 15.08 -16.24 5.63
CA ASP A 214 16.29 -17.07 5.42
C ASP A 214 17.63 -16.33 5.63
N PHE A 215 17.66 -14.99 5.56
CA PHE A 215 18.90 -14.19 5.56
C PHE A 215 19.51 -13.92 6.94
N TYR A 216 19.17 -14.72 7.94
CA TYR A 216 19.45 -14.42 9.33
C TYR A 216 20.87 -14.77 9.79
N SER A 217 21.86 -13.92 9.54
CA SER A 217 23.22 -14.13 10.10
C SER A 217 23.33 -13.79 11.60
N LYS A 218 22.53 -12.84 12.10
CA LYS A 218 22.61 -12.35 13.51
C LYS A 218 21.92 -13.28 14.53
N TYR A 219 20.99 -14.13 14.08
CA TYR A 219 20.30 -15.11 14.93
C TYR A 219 20.55 -16.53 14.41
N TRP A 220 21.61 -16.70 13.61
CA TRP A 220 22.09 -17.99 13.13
C TRP A 220 22.45 -18.94 14.28
N GLU A 221 22.76 -18.40 15.47
CA GLU A 221 22.98 -19.18 16.69
C GLU A 221 21.74 -19.99 17.12
N LEU A 222 20.53 -19.57 16.73
CA LEU A 222 19.29 -20.35 16.87
C LEU A 222 19.10 -21.32 15.70
N SER A 223 19.48 -20.96 14.46
CA SER A 223 19.41 -21.88 13.32
C SER A 223 20.42 -23.02 13.40
N GLU A 224 21.58 -22.82 14.05
CA GLU A 224 22.54 -23.90 14.36
C GLU A 224 21.98 -24.93 15.34
N GLN A 225 20.95 -24.57 16.11
CA GLN A 225 20.22 -25.49 17.00
C GLN A 225 19.02 -26.13 16.29
N ILE A 226 18.60 -25.61 15.14
CA ILE A 226 17.53 -26.15 14.33
C ILE A 226 18.13 -27.24 13.44
N PRO A 227 17.70 -28.51 13.58
CA PRO A 227 18.21 -29.60 12.75
C PRO A 227 18.05 -29.28 11.26
N ASP A 228 19.03 -29.62 10.41
CA ASP A 228 18.95 -29.43 8.95
C ASP A 228 17.66 -30.00 8.34
N SER A 229 17.07 -31.04 8.96
CA SER A 229 15.79 -31.61 8.55
C SER A 229 14.60 -30.66 8.70
N GLU A 230 14.68 -29.70 9.61
CA GLU A 230 13.67 -28.66 9.86
C GLU A 230 13.82 -27.46 8.92
N ILE A 231 14.94 -27.34 8.19
CA ILE A 231 15.17 -26.29 7.19
C ILE A 231 14.53 -26.71 5.86
N GLY A 232 13.69 -25.84 5.28
CA GLY A 232 13.03 -26.11 4.01
C GLY A 232 11.71 -25.35 3.86
N PRO A 233 10.99 -25.55 2.74
CA PRO A 233 9.71 -24.89 2.52
C PRO A 233 8.68 -25.27 3.60
N PRO A 234 7.63 -24.45 3.80
CA PRO A 234 6.55 -24.77 4.74
C PRO A 234 5.99 -26.18 4.55
N ARG A 235 5.89 -26.93 5.65
CA ARG A 235 5.38 -28.31 5.72
C ARG A 235 3.84 -28.35 5.78
N PRO A 236 3.21 -29.53 5.55
CA PRO A 236 1.77 -29.70 5.73
C PRO A 236 1.18 -29.10 7.01
N GLU A 237 1.85 -29.28 8.13
CA GLU A 237 1.46 -28.77 9.43
C GLU A 237 1.57 -27.25 9.55
N ASP A 238 2.58 -26.63 8.93
CA ASP A 238 2.73 -25.17 8.89
C ASP A 238 1.62 -24.54 8.05
N ILE A 239 1.33 -25.16 6.91
CA ILE A 239 0.21 -24.78 6.03
C ILE A 239 -1.12 -24.90 6.78
N ALA A 240 -1.35 -26.03 7.45
CA ALA A 240 -2.57 -26.25 8.24
C ALA A 240 -2.69 -25.24 9.39
N TYR A 241 -1.56 -24.80 9.97
CA TYR A 241 -1.54 -23.77 11.00
C TYR A 241 -1.93 -22.39 10.44
N ILE A 242 -1.27 -21.92 9.39
CA ILE A 242 -1.59 -20.59 8.82
C ILE A 242 -2.98 -20.52 8.20
N GLN A 243 -3.52 -21.64 7.68
CA GLN A 243 -4.89 -21.70 7.16
C GLN A 243 -5.99 -21.54 8.22
N GLN A 244 -5.65 -21.56 9.52
CA GLN A 244 -6.56 -21.17 10.60
C GLN A 244 -6.86 -19.66 10.59
N PHE A 245 -6.04 -18.88 9.88
CA PHE A 245 -6.20 -17.44 9.74
C PHE A 245 -6.86 -17.15 8.39
N PRO A 246 -7.96 -16.37 8.36
CA PRO A 246 -8.74 -16.13 7.14
C PRO A 246 -7.91 -15.64 5.96
N VAL A 247 -6.92 -14.78 6.21
CA VAL A 247 -6.09 -14.15 5.17
C VAL A 247 -5.11 -15.09 4.47
N TYR A 248 -4.88 -16.29 5.01
CA TYR A 248 -4.08 -17.34 4.39
C TYR A 248 -4.93 -18.54 3.94
N ASN A 249 -6.25 -18.45 4.03
CA ASN A 249 -7.18 -19.53 3.69
C ASN A 249 -7.87 -19.28 2.33
N TYR A 250 -7.13 -19.39 1.24
CA TYR A 250 -7.58 -19.01 -0.11
C TYR A 250 -8.08 -20.20 -0.96
N ASP A 251 -7.83 -21.45 -0.57
CA ASP A 251 -8.18 -22.67 -1.32
C ASP A 251 -9.60 -23.22 -1.02
N VAL A 252 -10.54 -22.32 -0.78
CA VAL A 252 -11.88 -22.71 -0.28
C VAL A 252 -12.97 -22.11 -1.15
N THR A 253 -13.80 -22.99 -1.70
CA THR A 253 -15.01 -22.60 -2.41
C THR A 253 -15.93 -21.85 -1.46
N ASP A 254 -16.41 -20.70 -1.91
CA ASP A 254 -17.17 -19.76 -1.09
C ASP A 254 -18.44 -20.31 -0.41
N TRP A 255 -19.03 -21.35 -0.98
CA TRP A 255 -20.26 -22.00 -0.50
C TRP A 255 -20.00 -23.20 0.41
N SER A 256 -18.74 -23.60 0.59
CA SER A 256 -18.43 -24.60 1.61
C SER A 256 -18.57 -23.98 3.01
N GLU A 257 -18.80 -24.80 4.03
CA GLU A 257 -18.87 -24.33 5.42
C GLU A 257 -17.63 -23.51 5.83
N ILE A 258 -16.45 -23.94 5.38
CA ILE A 258 -15.18 -23.24 5.60
C ILE A 258 -15.13 -21.93 4.82
N GLY A 259 -15.67 -21.89 3.60
CA GLY A 259 -15.70 -20.68 2.76
C GLY A 259 -16.65 -19.64 3.33
N GLU A 260 -17.81 -20.07 3.82
CA GLU A 260 -18.75 -19.20 4.53
C GLU A 260 -18.16 -18.69 5.84
N TRP A 261 -17.48 -19.54 6.62
CA TRP A 261 -16.75 -19.12 7.81
C TRP A 261 -15.72 -18.05 7.47
N ARG A 262 -14.84 -18.30 6.49
CA ARG A 262 -13.83 -17.35 6.02
C ARG A 262 -14.47 -16.01 5.62
N ASN A 263 -15.55 -16.05 4.84
CA ASN A 263 -16.23 -14.84 4.38
C ASN A 263 -16.85 -14.05 5.53
N ARG A 264 -17.34 -14.72 6.59
CA ARG A 264 -17.77 -14.04 7.82
C ARG A 264 -16.60 -13.39 8.55
N GLU A 265 -15.47 -14.09 8.66
CA GLU A 265 -14.28 -13.55 9.31
C GLU A 265 -13.62 -12.40 8.52
N TYR A 266 -13.79 -12.36 7.19
CA TYR A 266 -13.32 -11.22 6.38
C TYR A 266 -13.96 -9.90 6.77
N GLU A 267 -15.20 -9.87 7.25
CA GLU A 267 -15.78 -8.64 7.80
C GLU A 267 -14.98 -8.18 9.03
N THR A 268 -14.60 -9.10 9.92
CA THR A 268 -13.77 -8.80 11.10
C THR A 268 -12.35 -8.35 10.71
N CYS A 269 -11.77 -8.95 9.66
CA CYS A 269 -10.41 -8.66 9.21
C CYS A 269 -10.31 -7.37 8.36
N PHE A 270 -11.21 -7.21 7.41
CA PHE A 270 -11.13 -6.23 6.32
C PHE A 270 -12.27 -5.22 6.34
N GLY A 271 -13.40 -5.52 6.99
CA GLY A 271 -14.64 -4.74 6.89
C GLY A 271 -14.48 -3.26 7.20
N LEU A 272 -13.72 -2.91 8.25
CA LEU A 272 -13.44 -1.51 8.59
C LEU A 272 -12.75 -0.76 7.45
N LEU A 273 -11.69 -1.32 6.86
CA LEU A 273 -10.95 -0.68 5.77
C LEU A 273 -11.72 -0.70 4.45
N ALA A 274 -12.30 -1.86 4.11
CA ALA A 274 -13.05 -2.05 2.88
C ALA A 274 -14.28 -1.13 2.82
N SER A 275 -15.07 -1.07 3.89
CA SER A 275 -16.23 -0.18 3.96
C SER A 275 -15.82 1.30 3.91
N TRP A 276 -14.70 1.68 4.54
CA TRP A 276 -14.17 3.04 4.47
C TRP A 276 -13.78 3.43 3.04
N ILE A 277 -13.02 2.59 2.32
CA ILE A 277 -12.63 2.81 0.92
C ILE A 277 -13.89 2.93 0.03
N VAL A 278 -14.82 1.99 0.17
CA VAL A 278 -16.06 1.96 -0.63
C VAL A 278 -16.91 3.21 -0.39
N ASN A 279 -17.11 3.59 0.87
CA ASN A 279 -17.93 4.76 1.21
C ASN A 279 -17.28 6.07 0.77
N ASP A 280 -15.95 6.19 0.88
CA ASP A 280 -15.25 7.36 0.37
C ASP A 280 -15.33 7.45 -1.15
N GLY A 281 -15.11 6.34 -1.86
CA GLY A 281 -15.25 6.26 -3.32
C GLY A 281 -16.64 6.69 -3.79
N ARG A 282 -17.71 6.18 -3.14
CA ARG A 282 -19.10 6.60 -3.40
C ARG A 282 -19.30 8.10 -3.23
N LYS A 283 -18.81 8.67 -2.13
CA LYS A 283 -18.91 10.12 -1.86
C LYS A 283 -18.17 10.94 -2.91
N ARG A 284 -17.00 10.49 -3.36
CA ARG A 284 -16.23 11.17 -4.42
C ARG A 284 -16.97 11.15 -5.75
N GLN A 285 -17.53 10.01 -6.15
CA GLN A 285 -18.33 9.92 -7.37
C GLN A 285 -19.56 10.84 -7.35
N GLN A 286 -20.19 11.00 -6.17
CA GLN A 286 -21.31 11.93 -6.02
C GLN A 286 -20.88 13.40 -6.16
N ASN A 287 -19.70 13.76 -5.64
CA ASN A 287 -19.18 15.13 -5.68
C ASN A 287 -18.52 15.47 -7.03
N GLN A 288 -17.96 14.48 -7.72
CA GLN A 288 -17.20 14.60 -8.95
C GLN A 288 -17.56 13.42 -9.87
N PRO A 289 -18.75 13.47 -10.51
CA PRO A 289 -19.19 12.39 -11.39
C PRO A 289 -18.27 12.25 -12.60
N GLN A 290 -18.22 11.04 -13.17
CA GLN A 290 -17.51 10.79 -14.41
C GLN A 290 -18.05 11.63 -15.57
N ASP A 291 -17.19 11.81 -16.57
CA ASP A 291 -17.58 12.38 -17.84
C ASP A 291 -18.77 11.58 -18.41
N PRO A 292 -19.92 12.22 -18.66
CA PRO A 292 -21.10 11.55 -19.18
C PRO A 292 -20.88 10.91 -20.57
N GLU A 293 -19.83 11.28 -21.30
CA GLU A 293 -19.47 10.63 -22.57
C GLU A 293 -19.05 9.16 -22.41
N HIS A 294 -18.72 8.70 -21.21
CA HIS A 294 -18.18 7.35 -20.97
C HIS A 294 -19.20 6.23 -20.89
N GLY A 295 -20.49 6.57 -20.74
CA GLY A 295 -21.54 5.59 -20.47
C GLY A 295 -21.32 4.84 -19.14
N ASP A 296 -22.41 4.39 -18.53
CA ASP A 296 -22.26 3.56 -17.33
C ASP A 296 -21.75 2.16 -17.70
N PRO A 297 -20.78 1.60 -16.97
CA PRO A 297 -20.37 0.23 -17.16
C PRO A 297 -21.54 -0.75 -16.99
N TYR A 298 -21.56 -1.82 -17.78
CA TYR A 298 -22.63 -2.81 -17.79
C TYR A 298 -22.89 -3.48 -16.42
N TRP A 299 -21.90 -3.48 -15.53
CA TRP A 299 -22.00 -4.06 -14.20
C TRP A 299 -22.65 -3.11 -13.18
N VAL A 300 -22.73 -1.81 -13.45
CA VAL A 300 -23.26 -0.79 -12.54
C VAL A 300 -24.76 -1.02 -12.29
N GLN A 301 -25.12 -0.99 -11.01
CA GLN A 301 -26.52 -0.92 -10.56
C GLN A 301 -26.80 0.41 -9.86
N ASN A 302 -25.81 0.91 -9.11
CA ASN A 302 -25.83 2.21 -8.46
C ASN A 302 -24.67 3.06 -9.02
N PRO A 303 -24.93 4.22 -9.64
CA PRO A 303 -23.88 5.09 -10.19
C PRO A 303 -22.79 5.47 -9.18
N ALA A 304 -23.10 5.53 -7.88
CA ALA A 304 -22.11 5.82 -6.85
C ALA A 304 -21.05 4.71 -6.70
N ASP A 305 -21.39 3.45 -7.03
CA ASP A 305 -20.47 2.32 -6.92
C ASP A 305 -19.30 2.41 -7.91
N VAL A 306 -19.44 3.21 -8.98
CA VAL A 306 -18.36 3.54 -9.90
C VAL A 306 -17.15 4.12 -9.16
N GLY A 307 -17.39 5.06 -8.23
CA GLY A 307 -16.31 5.61 -7.42
C GLY A 307 -15.71 4.61 -6.45
N ALA A 308 -16.50 3.68 -5.91
CA ALA A 308 -15.98 2.64 -5.02
C ALA A 308 -15.05 1.67 -5.76
N VAL A 309 -15.46 1.21 -6.95
CA VAL A 309 -14.58 0.39 -7.81
C VAL A 309 -13.31 1.17 -8.15
N ARG A 310 -13.41 2.49 -8.34
CA ARG A 310 -12.24 3.36 -8.60
C ARG A 310 -11.15 3.18 -7.58
N GLU A 311 -11.51 3.42 -6.34
CA GLU A 311 -10.55 3.48 -5.25
C GLU A 311 -9.93 2.11 -5.02
N LEU A 312 -10.72 1.04 -5.20
CA LEU A 312 -10.21 -0.33 -5.15
C LEU A 312 -9.19 -0.61 -6.26
N MET A 313 -9.49 -0.26 -7.50
CA MET A 313 -8.56 -0.55 -8.61
C MET A 313 -7.30 0.33 -8.57
N LEU A 314 -7.44 1.60 -8.19
CA LEU A 314 -6.30 2.49 -7.94
C LEU A 314 -5.34 1.89 -6.91
N LEU A 315 -5.87 1.32 -5.83
CA LEU A 315 -5.07 0.63 -4.81
C LEU A 315 -4.38 -0.62 -5.36
N SER A 316 -5.08 -1.44 -6.15
CA SER A 316 -4.47 -2.65 -6.73
C SER A 316 -3.31 -2.32 -7.66
N VAL A 317 -3.44 -1.27 -8.47
CA VAL A 317 -2.34 -0.82 -9.36
C VAL A 317 -1.26 -0.09 -8.58
N ALA A 318 -1.60 0.69 -7.56
CA ALA A 318 -0.61 1.27 -6.67
C ALA A 318 0.27 0.20 -6.04
N TYR A 319 -0.30 -0.93 -5.58
CA TYR A 319 0.48 -2.05 -5.07
C TYR A 319 1.53 -2.53 -6.08
N ASP A 320 1.09 -2.77 -7.32
CA ASP A 320 1.92 -3.29 -8.42
C ASP A 320 3.11 -2.37 -8.73
N HIS A 321 2.86 -1.05 -8.76
CA HIS A 321 3.90 -0.06 -9.04
C HIS A 321 4.72 0.35 -7.82
N PHE A 322 4.24 0.10 -6.60
CA PHE A 322 4.88 0.55 -5.37
C PHE A 322 6.03 -0.38 -4.95
N HIS A 323 5.79 -1.70 -4.86
CA HIS A 323 6.80 -2.63 -4.32
C HIS A 323 8.07 -2.71 -5.16
N SER A 324 7.94 -2.62 -6.48
CA SER A 324 9.06 -2.64 -7.42
C SER A 324 9.99 -1.42 -7.31
N LYS A 325 9.69 -0.42 -6.46
CA LYS A 325 10.51 0.79 -6.29
C LYS A 325 11.54 0.70 -5.18
N PHE A 326 11.50 -0.37 -4.38
CA PHE A 326 12.36 -0.51 -3.23
C PHE A 326 13.48 -1.51 -3.49
N SER A 327 14.66 -1.19 -3.01
CA SER A 327 15.76 -2.14 -2.85
C SER A 327 16.03 -2.31 -1.37
N ASN A 328 16.23 -3.55 -0.94
CA ASN A 328 16.67 -3.84 0.40
C ASN A 328 17.97 -4.65 0.38
N ILE A 329 19.00 -4.15 1.07
CA ILE A 329 20.31 -4.82 1.21
C ILE A 329 20.17 -6.15 1.94
N THR A 330 19.21 -6.25 2.86
CA THR A 330 19.02 -7.48 3.64
C THR A 330 18.32 -8.59 2.86
N TRP A 331 17.67 -8.26 1.73
CA TRP A 331 16.85 -9.18 0.93
C TRP A 331 17.52 -9.55 -0.39
N THR A 332 18.45 -8.70 -0.88
CA THR A 332 19.08 -8.89 -2.18
C THR A 332 20.59 -8.88 -2.08
N ARG A 333 21.21 -10.01 -2.45
CA ARG A 333 22.66 -10.16 -2.72
C ARG A 333 23.13 -9.34 -3.93
N ARG A 334 22.36 -8.36 -4.39
CA ARG A 334 22.47 -7.74 -5.72
C ARG A 334 22.77 -6.25 -5.65
N GLY A 335 23.87 -5.88 -6.32
CA GLY A 335 24.10 -4.55 -6.92
C GLY A 335 24.40 -3.44 -5.92
N GLY A 336 25.58 -2.83 -6.04
CA GLY A 336 26.11 -1.84 -5.10
C GLY A 336 25.08 -0.81 -4.62
N ALA A 337 25.12 -0.53 -3.31
CA ALA A 337 24.35 0.51 -2.63
C ALA A 337 24.09 1.72 -3.54
N SER A 338 22.81 2.12 -3.66
CA SER A 338 22.41 3.31 -4.44
C SER A 338 23.36 4.46 -4.13
N THR A 339 23.92 5.07 -5.16
CA THR A 339 25.02 6.05 -5.01
C THR A 339 24.64 7.25 -4.13
N TYR A 340 23.34 7.58 -4.06
CA TYR A 340 22.82 8.63 -3.20
C TYR A 340 22.93 8.33 -1.69
N LEU A 341 23.07 7.07 -1.29
CA LEU A 341 23.23 6.71 0.13
C LEU A 341 24.50 7.33 0.76
N LYS A 342 25.47 7.69 -0.08
CA LYS A 342 26.71 8.37 0.35
C LYS A 342 26.60 9.90 0.34
N LYS A 343 25.49 10.46 -0.13
CA LYS A 343 25.26 11.91 -0.19
C LYS A 343 24.74 12.43 1.15
N SER A 344 25.06 13.67 1.47
CA SER A 344 24.45 14.39 2.58
C SER A 344 23.04 14.87 2.21
N GLY A 345 22.17 15.08 3.21
CA GLY A 345 20.82 15.61 3.00
C GLY A 345 19.76 14.56 2.66
N ASN A 346 20.08 13.27 2.78
CA ASN A 346 19.08 12.20 2.68
C ASN A 346 17.97 12.41 3.72
N ARG A 347 16.73 12.10 3.31
CA ARG A 347 15.55 12.12 4.17
C ARG A 347 15.17 10.70 4.53
N THR A 348 14.51 10.52 5.68
CA THR A 348 13.97 9.23 6.08
C THR A 348 12.49 9.31 6.38
N VAL A 349 11.77 8.23 6.10
CA VAL A 349 10.37 8.07 6.52
C VAL A 349 10.11 6.65 7.00
N SER A 350 9.28 6.52 8.02
CA SER A 350 8.83 5.23 8.53
C SER A 350 7.57 4.80 7.78
N ILE A 351 7.52 3.55 7.30
CA ILE A 351 6.36 3.01 6.61
C ILE A 351 6.06 1.57 7.03
N ILE A 352 4.83 1.13 6.75
CA ILE A 352 4.45 -0.28 6.70
C ILE A 352 3.99 -0.58 5.27
N ARG A 353 4.72 -1.41 4.53
CA ARG A 353 4.31 -1.79 3.18
C ARG A 353 3.21 -2.84 3.23
N PHE A 354 2.06 -2.57 2.60
CA PHE A 354 1.01 -3.56 2.42
C PHE A 354 1.54 -4.71 1.56
N GLY A 355 1.68 -5.92 2.09
CA GLY A 355 2.40 -7.02 1.43
C GLY A 355 3.43 -7.67 2.33
N ILE A 356 4.08 -6.83 3.12
CA ILE A 356 5.26 -7.20 3.89
C ILE A 356 4.99 -7.01 5.38
N PHE A 357 4.21 -5.97 5.73
CA PHE A 357 3.73 -5.71 7.08
C PHE A 357 4.84 -5.55 8.13
N GLN A 358 6.02 -5.12 7.69
CA GLN A 358 7.16 -4.83 8.57
C GLN A 358 7.30 -3.32 8.75
N LEU A 359 7.83 -2.92 9.92
CA LEU A 359 8.24 -1.54 10.17
C LEU A 359 9.59 -1.27 9.53
N GLU A 360 9.56 -0.44 8.50
CA GLU A 360 10.75 -0.12 7.70
C GLU A 360 11.05 1.37 7.75
N GLN A 361 12.33 1.70 7.61
CA GLN A 361 12.79 3.04 7.35
C GLN A 361 13.23 3.15 5.88
N VAL A 362 12.58 4.03 5.12
CA VAL A 362 13.00 4.36 3.75
C VAL A 362 13.98 5.50 3.80
N THR A 363 15.14 5.36 3.15
CA THR A 363 16.08 6.45 2.89
C THR A 363 15.89 7.00 1.49
N MET A 364 15.55 8.29 1.39
CA MET A 364 15.25 9.00 0.15
C MET A 364 16.38 9.97 -0.18
N PRO A 365 16.76 10.12 -1.46
CA PRO A 365 17.82 11.05 -1.87
C PRO A 365 17.43 12.50 -1.62
N PRO A 366 18.39 13.45 -1.63
CA PRO A 366 18.08 14.88 -1.62
C PRO A 366 17.49 15.36 -2.96
N GLU A 367 17.90 14.74 -4.07
CA GLU A 367 17.52 15.09 -5.45
C GLU A 367 16.86 13.89 -6.13
N PHE A 368 15.75 14.09 -6.84
CA PHE A 368 15.00 13.00 -7.45
C PHE A 368 15.76 12.32 -8.61
N GLU A 369 16.63 13.05 -9.29
CA GLU A 369 17.43 12.58 -10.42
C GLU A 369 18.34 11.39 -10.04
N ASP A 370 18.65 11.25 -8.75
CA ASP A 370 19.42 10.12 -8.23
C ASP A 370 18.68 8.79 -8.33
N LEU A 371 17.35 8.82 -8.53
CA LEU A 371 16.51 7.65 -8.74
C LEU A 371 16.44 7.23 -10.21
N ARG A 372 17.14 7.90 -11.13
CA ARG A 372 17.10 7.58 -12.57
C ARG A 372 17.47 6.13 -12.86
N LYS A 373 18.45 5.62 -12.13
CA LYS A 373 18.99 4.26 -12.25
C LYS A 373 19.00 3.50 -10.92
N GLY A 374 18.25 3.99 -9.94
CA GLY A 374 18.33 3.54 -8.56
C GLY A 374 16.95 3.24 -7.99
N TYR A 375 16.95 2.56 -6.85
CA TYR A 375 15.76 2.26 -6.07
C TYR A 375 15.76 3.05 -4.78
N LEU A 376 14.58 3.18 -4.19
CA LEU A 376 14.45 3.63 -2.82
C LEU A 376 15.00 2.58 -1.88
N TYR A 377 15.94 2.97 -1.03
CA TYR A 377 16.53 2.09 -0.05
C TYR A 377 15.60 1.92 1.15
N THR A 378 15.29 0.68 1.49
CA THR A 378 14.57 0.31 2.73
C THR A 378 15.49 -0.48 3.64
N ASP A 379 15.42 -0.18 4.93
CA ASP A 379 16.09 -0.94 5.98
C ASP A 379 15.14 -1.21 7.14
N TYR A 380 15.55 -2.10 8.04
CA TYR A 380 14.90 -2.28 9.32
C TYR A 380 14.87 -0.97 10.08
N HIS A 381 13.72 -0.68 10.69
CA HIS A 381 13.60 0.57 11.40
C HIS A 381 14.48 0.54 12.66
N PRO A 382 15.42 1.49 12.84
CA PRO A 382 16.35 1.51 13.98
C PRO A 382 15.65 1.69 15.35
N VAL A 383 14.35 1.99 15.35
CA VAL A 383 13.59 2.17 16.60
C VAL A 383 13.25 0.84 17.27
N LEU A 384 13.43 -0.27 16.54
CA LEU A 384 13.24 -1.61 17.09
C LEU A 384 14.51 -2.15 17.75
N GLU A 385 15.68 -1.55 17.52
CA GLU A 385 16.95 -2.01 18.06
C GLU A 385 16.93 -1.97 19.60
N GLY A 386 17.27 -3.10 20.24
CA GLY A 386 17.23 -3.24 21.70
C GLY A 386 15.83 -3.26 22.31
N THR A 387 14.77 -3.30 21.50
CA THR A 387 13.39 -3.42 21.98
C THR A 387 12.91 -4.88 21.98
N PRO A 388 11.87 -5.22 22.75
CA PRO A 388 11.20 -6.52 22.65
C PRO A 388 10.75 -6.92 21.23
N GLY A 389 10.59 -5.94 20.33
CA GLY A 389 10.23 -6.16 18.93
C GLY A 389 11.36 -6.32 17.95
N GLU A 390 12.63 -6.28 18.38
CA GLU A 390 13.79 -6.28 17.48
C GLU A 390 13.72 -7.41 16.43
N ALA A 391 13.24 -8.59 16.84
CA ALA A 391 13.15 -9.76 15.99
C ALA A 391 11.88 -9.85 15.12
N ILE A 392 10.86 -9.00 15.33
CA ILE A 392 9.57 -9.09 14.60
C ILE A 392 9.77 -9.11 13.07
N PRO A 393 10.57 -8.21 12.47
CA PRO A 393 10.73 -8.16 11.01
C PRO A 393 11.33 -9.43 10.40
N TYR A 394 11.97 -10.28 11.20
CA TYR A 394 12.71 -11.44 10.70
C TYR A 394 12.01 -12.76 10.95
N GLN A 395 11.03 -12.78 11.85
CA GLN A 395 10.40 -14.03 12.31
C GLN A 395 9.24 -14.48 11.42
N PHE A 396 8.74 -13.61 10.54
CA PHE A 396 7.60 -13.95 9.70
C PHE A 396 7.62 -13.16 8.39
N ASP A 397 7.72 -13.89 7.28
CA ASP A 397 7.68 -13.31 5.95
C ASP A 397 6.36 -13.65 5.25
N VAL A 398 5.42 -12.71 5.26
CA VAL A 398 4.10 -12.86 4.63
C VAL A 398 4.20 -13.24 3.16
N HIS A 399 5.17 -12.67 2.45
CA HIS A 399 5.36 -12.94 1.03
C HIS A 399 5.84 -14.38 0.81
N SER A 400 6.94 -14.78 1.47
CA SER A 400 7.48 -16.14 1.36
C SER A 400 6.48 -17.20 1.82
N ASN A 401 5.68 -16.92 2.86
CA ASN A 401 4.60 -17.79 3.30
C ASN A 401 3.57 -17.99 2.19
N THR A 402 3.09 -16.89 1.60
CA THR A 402 2.12 -16.90 0.50
C THR A 402 2.69 -17.61 -0.74
N ALA A 403 3.95 -17.35 -1.08
CA ALA A 403 4.62 -17.97 -2.21
C ALA A 403 4.82 -19.47 -2.01
N GLY A 404 5.26 -19.92 -0.82
CA GLY A 404 5.44 -21.32 -0.47
C GLY A 404 4.12 -22.10 -0.47
N LEU A 405 3.07 -21.49 0.07
CA LEU A 405 1.67 -21.91 -0.02
C LEU A 405 1.24 -22.18 -1.48
N LEU A 406 1.45 -21.19 -2.36
CA LEU A 406 1.12 -21.29 -3.78
C LEU A 406 2.00 -22.29 -4.54
N ASP A 407 3.30 -22.35 -4.27
CA ASP A 407 4.23 -23.28 -4.93
C ASP A 407 3.92 -24.74 -4.57
N ARG A 408 3.55 -25.02 -3.32
CA ARG A 408 3.12 -26.35 -2.91
C ARG A 408 1.87 -26.81 -3.67
N MET A 409 0.91 -25.90 -3.91
CA MET A 409 -0.24 -26.18 -4.76
C MET A 409 0.17 -26.43 -6.22
N LYS A 410 1.17 -25.71 -6.75
CA LYS A 410 1.69 -25.88 -8.12
C LYS A 410 2.46 -27.20 -8.32
N ARG A 411 3.17 -27.71 -7.32
CA ARG A 411 3.94 -28.96 -7.38
C ARG A 411 3.08 -30.24 -7.48
N SER A 412 1.76 -30.13 -7.27
CA SER A 412 0.79 -31.24 -7.44
C SER A 412 0.53 -31.68 -8.91
N ARG A 413 1.33 -31.18 -9.88
CA ARG A 413 1.35 -31.54 -11.32
C ARG A 413 0.14 -31.12 -12.19
N PHE A 414 -0.92 -30.53 -11.65
CA PHE A 414 -2.12 -30.19 -12.43
C PHE A 414 -2.33 -28.69 -12.76
N ASN A 415 -1.59 -27.75 -12.17
CA ASN A 415 -2.02 -26.33 -12.13
C ASN A 415 -1.26 -25.32 -13.00
N TRP A 416 -0.29 -25.72 -13.83
CA TRP A 416 0.49 -24.74 -14.62
C TRP A 416 -0.25 -24.14 -15.83
N ASN A 417 -1.46 -24.61 -16.13
CA ASN A 417 -2.33 -24.10 -17.19
C ASN A 417 -3.65 -23.50 -16.65
N ARG A 418 -3.79 -23.36 -15.33
CA ARG A 418 -5.00 -22.80 -14.71
C ARG A 418 -4.80 -21.34 -14.37
N GLU A 419 -5.91 -20.60 -14.32
CA GLU A 419 -5.96 -19.30 -13.66
C GLU A 419 -5.35 -19.46 -12.25
N ASN A 420 -4.51 -18.52 -11.80
CA ASN A 420 -3.92 -18.60 -10.45
C ASN A 420 -5.09 -18.87 -9.47
N PRO A 421 -5.01 -19.91 -8.61
CA PRO A 421 -6.17 -20.43 -7.87
C PRO A 421 -6.84 -19.42 -6.92
N GLY A 422 -6.23 -18.25 -6.75
CA GLY A 422 -6.85 -17.04 -6.29
C GLY A 422 -5.99 -15.85 -6.71
N PRO A 423 -6.51 -14.62 -6.61
CA PRO A 423 -5.62 -13.48 -6.60
C PRO A 423 -4.65 -13.65 -5.40
N PRO A 424 -3.38 -13.17 -5.43
CA PRO A 424 -2.43 -13.39 -4.33
C PRO A 424 -3.05 -13.05 -2.97
N ALA A 425 -2.62 -13.63 -1.85
CA ALA A 425 -3.23 -13.39 -0.53
C ALA A 425 -3.41 -11.90 -0.16
N MET A 426 -2.60 -11.05 -0.77
CA MET A 426 -2.70 -9.59 -0.68
C MET A 426 -3.97 -9.02 -1.33
N LEU A 427 -4.43 -9.62 -2.43
CA LEU A 427 -5.62 -9.24 -3.18
C LEU A 427 -6.97 -9.59 -2.51
N GLU A 428 -6.97 -10.40 -1.45
CA GLU A 428 -8.20 -10.84 -0.76
C GLU A 428 -9.02 -9.67 -0.22
N LEU A 429 -8.37 -8.61 0.28
CA LEU A 429 -9.03 -7.37 0.68
C LEU A 429 -9.92 -6.81 -0.44
N TRP A 430 -9.37 -6.74 -1.66
CA TRP A 430 -10.06 -6.16 -2.80
C TRP A 430 -11.17 -7.06 -3.31
N HIS A 431 -10.96 -8.38 -3.35
CA HIS A 431 -12.02 -9.32 -3.70
C HIS A 431 -13.18 -9.25 -2.72
N PHE A 432 -12.86 -9.31 -1.42
CA PHE A 432 -13.83 -9.14 -0.36
C PHE A 432 -14.62 -7.84 -0.53
N ALA A 433 -13.94 -6.70 -0.75
CA ALA A 433 -14.60 -5.42 -0.90
C ALA A 433 -15.55 -5.37 -2.11
N LEU A 434 -15.10 -5.82 -3.28
CA LEU A 434 -15.90 -5.91 -4.51
C LEU A 434 -17.13 -6.78 -4.29
N ARG A 435 -16.95 -7.95 -3.67
CA ARG A 435 -18.02 -8.92 -3.52
C ARG A 435 -19.02 -8.52 -2.45
N HIS A 436 -18.53 -8.19 -1.26
CA HIS A 436 -19.36 -7.94 -0.10
C HIS A 436 -20.13 -6.62 -0.21
N TYR A 437 -19.48 -5.53 -0.64
CA TYR A 437 -20.10 -4.20 -0.64
C TYR A 437 -20.66 -3.76 -1.99
N LEU A 438 -20.25 -4.39 -3.09
CA LEU A 438 -20.62 -3.98 -4.45
C LEU A 438 -21.28 -5.10 -5.27
N ASN A 439 -21.33 -6.35 -4.77
CA ASN A 439 -21.82 -7.51 -5.52
C ASN A 439 -21.10 -7.69 -6.88
N LEU A 440 -19.78 -7.44 -6.88
CA LEU A 440 -18.90 -7.55 -8.03
C LEU A 440 -17.81 -8.60 -7.80
N GLY A 441 -17.19 -9.05 -8.88
CA GLY A 441 -15.94 -9.80 -8.86
C GLY A 441 -15.10 -9.39 -10.06
N PHE A 442 -13.84 -9.81 -10.11
CA PHE A 442 -13.03 -9.72 -11.32
C PHE A 442 -13.57 -10.63 -12.43
N LYS A 443 -13.32 -10.23 -13.68
CA LYS A 443 -13.61 -11.05 -14.87
C LYS A 443 -12.76 -12.32 -14.86
N SER A 444 -13.31 -13.39 -15.44
CA SER A 444 -12.52 -14.61 -15.68
C SER A 444 -11.37 -14.32 -16.64
N GLY A 445 -10.23 -14.97 -16.42
CA GLY A 445 -9.01 -14.76 -17.19
C GLY A 445 -8.26 -13.49 -16.81
N MET A 446 -8.74 -12.69 -15.85
CA MET A 446 -8.12 -11.43 -15.45
C MET A 446 -6.69 -11.65 -14.94
N PHE A 447 -6.51 -12.68 -14.09
CA PHE A 447 -5.22 -13.01 -13.49
C PHE A 447 -4.54 -14.20 -14.18
N TRP A 448 -5.00 -14.56 -15.38
CA TRP A 448 -4.47 -15.72 -16.10
C TRP A 448 -3.07 -15.45 -16.68
N MET A 449 -2.16 -16.39 -16.48
CA MET A 449 -0.76 -16.32 -16.91
C MET A 449 -0.39 -17.51 -17.82
N PRO A 450 -0.22 -17.31 -19.14
CA PRO A 450 0.17 -18.40 -20.02
C PRO A 450 1.60 -18.89 -19.77
N ARG A 451 1.80 -20.22 -19.81
CA ARG A 451 3.07 -20.92 -19.55
C ARG A 451 4.21 -20.56 -20.53
N ARG A 452 3.90 -20.07 -21.74
CA ARG A 452 4.81 -19.58 -22.80
C ARG A 452 4.01 -19.35 -24.09
N PRO A 453 4.46 -18.46 -25.00
CA PRO A 453 5.70 -17.66 -24.94
C PRO A 453 5.51 -16.29 -24.27
N SER A 454 4.32 -15.95 -23.80
CA SER A 454 3.94 -14.56 -23.54
C SER A 454 3.46 -14.32 -22.10
N TYR A 455 4.37 -14.39 -21.13
CA TYR A 455 4.13 -13.81 -19.79
C TYR A 455 3.69 -12.33 -19.85
N TYR A 456 3.99 -11.67 -20.98
CA TYR A 456 3.58 -10.30 -21.32
C TYR A 456 2.09 -10.13 -21.68
N GLN A 457 1.29 -11.21 -21.67
CA GLN A 457 -0.11 -11.19 -22.12
C GLN A 457 -1.16 -11.34 -21.02
N CYS A 458 -0.77 -11.24 -19.75
CA CYS A 458 -1.70 -11.20 -18.62
C CYS A 458 -2.79 -10.15 -18.88
N THR A 459 -4.06 -10.56 -18.77
CA THR A 459 -5.22 -9.69 -19.03
C THR A 459 -5.21 -8.50 -18.09
N TRP A 460 -4.88 -8.70 -16.81
CA TRP A 460 -4.67 -7.63 -15.84
C TRP A 460 -3.69 -6.58 -16.36
N TRP A 461 -2.54 -6.98 -16.89
CA TRP A 461 -1.58 -6.01 -17.40
C TRP A 461 -2.12 -5.24 -18.60
N LYS A 462 -2.76 -5.93 -19.54
CA LYS A 462 -3.33 -5.32 -20.74
C LYS A 462 -4.43 -4.32 -20.44
N GLU A 463 -5.29 -4.63 -19.46
CA GLU A 463 -6.50 -3.85 -19.17
C GLU A 463 -6.34 -2.87 -18.00
N VAL A 464 -5.34 -3.06 -17.13
CA VAL A 464 -5.25 -2.35 -15.84
C VAL A 464 -3.81 -1.95 -15.48
N GLY A 465 -2.87 -2.89 -15.55
CA GLY A 465 -1.55 -2.76 -14.94
C GLY A 465 -0.63 -1.70 -15.56
N ARG A 466 -0.85 -1.29 -16.82
CA ARG A 466 -0.05 -0.24 -17.49
C ARG A 466 0.01 1.09 -16.71
N GLY A 467 -0.92 1.30 -15.78
CA GLY A 467 -1.01 2.47 -14.92
C GLY A 467 -1.83 3.61 -15.53
N GLU A 468 -2.40 3.36 -16.71
CA GLU A 468 -3.45 4.17 -17.35
C GLU A 468 -4.62 4.42 -16.38
N ILE A 469 -4.83 3.53 -15.41
CA ILE A 469 -5.84 3.66 -14.35
C ILE A 469 -5.72 4.93 -13.51
N PHE A 470 -4.49 5.45 -13.34
CA PHE A 470 -4.27 6.70 -12.62
C PHE A 470 -4.76 7.89 -13.45
N ILE A 471 -4.88 7.73 -14.77
CA ILE A 471 -5.30 8.74 -15.74
C ILE A 471 -6.81 8.64 -15.97
N ASN A 472 -7.29 7.45 -16.34
CA ASN A 472 -8.69 7.09 -16.33
C ASN A 472 -8.86 5.60 -15.99
N PRO A 473 -9.56 5.29 -14.89
CA PRO A 473 -9.90 3.92 -14.54
C PRO A 473 -11.01 3.42 -15.45
N ASP A 474 -10.64 2.84 -16.59
CA ASP A 474 -11.56 2.01 -17.34
C ASP A 474 -11.88 0.77 -16.53
N TRP A 475 -13.16 0.60 -16.25
CA TRP A 475 -13.75 -0.40 -15.35
C TRP A 475 -13.74 -1.82 -15.88
N ALA A 476 -12.87 -2.07 -16.87
CA ALA A 476 -12.76 -3.31 -17.59
C ALA A 476 -12.49 -4.52 -16.67
N PRO A 477 -11.84 -4.46 -15.49
CA PRO A 477 -11.47 -5.72 -14.83
C PRO A 477 -12.59 -6.39 -14.05
N VAL A 478 -13.73 -5.72 -13.82
CA VAL A 478 -14.80 -6.24 -12.96
C VAL A 478 -16.04 -6.68 -13.75
N GLN A 479 -16.80 -7.59 -13.16
CA GLN A 479 -18.07 -8.12 -13.62
C GLN A 479 -19.02 -8.27 -12.42
N ARG A 480 -20.31 -8.48 -12.70
CA ARG A 480 -21.26 -8.85 -11.66
C ARG A 480 -20.83 -10.17 -11.02
N HIS A 481 -20.88 -10.22 -9.70
CA HIS A 481 -20.59 -11.45 -8.97
C HIS A 481 -21.63 -12.52 -9.33
N ILE A 482 -21.14 -13.73 -9.63
CA ILE A 482 -21.97 -14.89 -9.94
C ILE A 482 -21.83 -15.86 -8.77
N ALA A 483 -22.90 -16.05 -8.01
CA ALA A 483 -22.90 -16.97 -6.87
C ALA A 483 -22.67 -18.43 -7.31
N GLY A 484 -21.97 -19.21 -6.49
CA GLY A 484 -21.69 -20.63 -6.78
C GLY A 484 -20.59 -20.87 -7.80
N VAL A 485 -19.89 -19.81 -8.23
CA VAL A 485 -18.73 -19.87 -9.12
C VAL A 485 -17.56 -19.27 -8.35
N ILE A 486 -16.42 -19.96 -8.28
CA ILE A 486 -15.17 -19.29 -7.89
C ILE A 486 -14.96 -18.22 -8.96
N SER A 487 -15.04 -16.93 -8.62
CA SER A 487 -15.30 -15.83 -9.59
C SER A 487 -14.31 -15.73 -10.76
N TRP A 488 -13.22 -16.49 -10.72
CA TRP A 488 -12.14 -16.57 -11.69
C TRP A 488 -12.16 -17.89 -12.49
N ASP A 489 -12.52 -19.01 -11.86
CA ASP A 489 -12.41 -20.35 -12.48
C ASP A 489 -13.59 -20.61 -13.44
N ARG A 490 -13.43 -20.22 -14.72
CA ARG A 490 -14.22 -20.78 -15.82
C ARG A 490 -13.42 -21.84 -16.54
N GLU A 491 -13.39 -23.05 -16.02
CA GLU A 491 -13.50 -24.24 -16.87
C GLU A 491 -14.98 -24.68 -16.83
N ALA A 492 -15.77 -24.20 -17.78
CA ALA A 492 -17.01 -24.85 -18.19
C ALA A 492 -16.72 -25.76 -19.38
#